data_AF-A0A7C7QIB2-F1
#
_entry.id   AF-A0A7C7QIB2-F1
#
_cell.length_a   1.000
_cell.length_b   1.000
_cell.length_c   1.000
_cell.angle_alpha   90.00
_cell.angle_beta   90.00
_cell.angle_gamma   90.00
#
_symmetry.space_group_name_H-M   'P 1'
#
loop_
_entity.id
_entity.type
_entity.pdbx_description
1 polymer ?
#
loop_
_entity_poly.entity_id
_entity_poly.type
_entity_poly.pdbx_seq_one_letter_code
_entity_poly.pdbx_strand_id
1 'polypeptide(L)'
;MSLSLQKKVLVDGRPKPPSFRVLLGREICIIGLSEIPFRPIPNEYVGVRLVDVKDDWLVVDKEAGLPSVVLNPEENKTVANWLAATFPECVLASISPWEAGLVHRLDNET
;
A
#
# COMPACT_ATOMS: atom_id res chain seq x y z
N MET A 1 13.84 -7.03 -1.70
CA MET A 1 15.19 -6.83 -2.28
C MET A 1 15.29 -5.41 -2.81
N SER A 2 16.38 -4.65 -2.59
CA SER A 2 16.43 -3.22 -2.96
C SER A 2 16.51 -3.00 -4.48
N LEU A 3 15.91 -1.90 -4.97
CA LEU A 3 15.90 -1.55 -6.40
C LEU A 3 17.32 -1.39 -6.98
N SER A 4 18.27 -0.89 -6.19
CA SER A 4 19.67 -0.76 -6.62
C SER A 4 20.34 -2.12 -6.86
N LEU A 5 20.06 -3.14 -6.04
CA LEU A 5 20.57 -4.51 -6.27
C LEU A 5 19.97 -5.13 -7.54
N GLN A 6 18.76 -4.72 -7.92
CA GLN A 6 18.11 -5.11 -9.18
C GLN A 6 18.59 -4.28 -10.37
N LYS A 7 19.62 -3.43 -10.21
CA LYS A 7 20.12 -2.49 -11.23
C LYS A 7 19.06 -1.51 -11.76
N LYS A 8 18.01 -1.24 -10.99
CA LYS A 8 16.92 -0.32 -11.34
C LYS A 8 17.14 1.13 -10.91
N VAL A 9 18.19 1.41 -10.14
CA VAL A 9 18.58 2.76 -9.75
C VAL A 9 19.83 3.16 -10.53
N LEU A 10 19.68 4.17 -11.38
CA LEU A 10 20.72 4.72 -12.24
C LEU A 10 21.22 6.04 -11.67
N VAL A 11 22.53 6.26 -11.71
CA VAL A 11 23.15 7.57 -11.49
C VAL A 11 23.85 7.97 -12.79
N ASP A 12 23.45 9.11 -13.37
CA ASP A 12 23.86 9.57 -14.70
C ASP A 12 23.75 8.44 -15.76
N GLY A 13 22.60 7.76 -15.77
CA GLY A 13 22.29 6.69 -16.72
C GLY A 13 22.96 5.33 -16.47
N ARG A 14 23.75 5.17 -15.39
CA ARG A 14 24.45 3.91 -15.08
C ARG A 14 23.98 3.27 -13.76
N PRO A 15 23.74 1.96 -13.70
CA PRO A 15 23.35 1.29 -12.45
C PRO A 15 24.43 1.42 -11.37
N LYS A 16 24.00 1.67 -10.12
CA LYS A 16 24.90 1.76 -8.95
C LYS A 16 24.42 0.90 -7.78
N PRO A 17 25.34 0.36 -6.95
CA PRO A 17 24.97 -0.39 -5.75
C PRO A 17 24.39 0.53 -4.66
N PRO A 18 23.65 -0.02 -3.67
CA PRO A 18 23.11 0.77 -2.55
C PRO A 18 24.16 1.58 -1.77
N SER A 19 25.41 1.10 -1.72
CA SER A 19 26.52 1.75 -1.01
C SER A 19 27.13 2.93 -1.76
N PHE A 20 26.71 3.19 -3.01
CA PHE A 20 27.26 4.27 -3.81
C PHE A 20 26.84 5.63 -3.25
N ARG A 21 27.83 6.48 -2.93
CA ARG A 21 27.58 7.85 -2.49
C ARG A 21 27.31 8.75 -3.69
N VAL A 22 26.15 9.38 -3.70
CA VAL A 22 25.78 10.36 -4.73
C VAL A 22 26.35 11.72 -4.33
N LEU A 23 27.01 12.39 -5.27
CA LEU A 23 27.47 13.77 -5.10
C LEU A 23 26.40 14.76 -5.58
N LEU A 24 26.46 15.99 -5.11
CA LEU A 24 25.56 17.06 -5.56
C LEU A 24 25.65 17.24 -7.09
N GLY A 25 24.51 17.49 -7.72
CA GLY A 25 24.41 17.74 -9.17
C GLY A 25 24.34 16.49 -10.05
N ARG A 26 24.23 15.30 -9.45
CA ARG A 26 24.05 14.04 -10.17
C ARG A 26 22.57 13.74 -10.40
N GLU A 27 22.25 13.16 -11.54
CA GLU A 27 20.88 12.73 -11.87
C GLU A 27 20.65 11.31 -11.38
N ILE A 28 19.51 11.08 -10.71
CA ILE A 28 19.08 9.76 -10.27
C ILE A 28 17.82 9.37 -11.04
N CYS A 29 17.88 8.26 -11.77
CA CYS A 29 16.72 7.72 -12.47
C CYS A 29 16.35 6.36 -11.88
N ILE A 30 15.06 6.13 -11.63
CA ILE A 30 14.55 4.82 -11.25
C ILE A 30 13.79 4.26 -12.45
N ILE A 31 14.23 3.10 -12.94
CA ILE A 31 13.63 2.45 -14.11
C ILE A 31 12.66 1.34 -13.71
N GLY A 32 11.58 1.20 -14.47
CA GLY A 32 10.60 0.13 -14.28
C GLY A 32 9.72 0.32 -13.03
N LEU A 33 9.49 1.57 -12.61
CA LEU A 33 8.37 1.91 -11.74
C LEU A 33 7.09 1.96 -12.58
N SER A 34 6.02 1.37 -12.08
CA SER A 34 4.69 1.58 -12.64
C SER A 34 4.17 2.94 -12.18
N GLU A 35 3.71 3.77 -13.12
CA GLU A 35 3.01 5.02 -12.80
C GLU A 35 1.56 4.77 -12.38
N ILE A 36 1.07 3.53 -12.51
CA ILE A 36 -0.30 3.19 -12.11
C ILE A 36 -0.37 3.22 -10.57
N PRO A 37 -1.19 4.09 -9.98
CA PRO A 37 -1.36 4.14 -8.54
C PRO A 37 -1.86 2.78 -8.06
N PHE A 38 -1.07 2.15 -7.21
CA PHE A 38 -1.38 0.85 -6.65
C PHE A 38 -2.64 0.93 -5.79
N ARG A 39 -3.55 -0.04 -5.97
CA ARG A 39 -4.78 -0.19 -5.17
C ARG A 39 -4.80 -1.57 -4.53
N PRO A 40 -5.36 -1.73 -3.32
CA PRO A 40 -5.53 -3.04 -2.70
C PRO A 40 -6.27 -3.99 -3.63
N ILE A 41 -5.76 -5.21 -3.76
CA ILE A 41 -6.46 -6.28 -4.49
C ILE A 41 -7.75 -6.61 -3.72
N PRO A 42 -8.95 -6.50 -4.33
CA PRO A 42 -10.20 -6.83 -3.65
C PRO A 42 -10.19 -8.28 -3.14
N ASN A 43 -10.50 -8.48 -1.85
CA ASN A 43 -10.68 -9.80 -1.26
C ASN A 43 -11.78 -9.81 -0.18
N GLU A 44 -12.94 -10.37 -0.50
CA GLU A 44 -14.09 -10.50 0.41
C GLU A 44 -13.89 -11.57 1.50
N TYR A 45 -12.91 -12.47 1.35
CA TYR A 45 -12.66 -13.60 2.27
C TYR A 45 -11.76 -13.23 3.47
N VAL A 46 -11.41 -11.96 3.62
CA VAL A 46 -10.71 -11.48 4.81
C VAL A 46 -11.72 -11.41 5.96
N GLY A 47 -11.40 -12.00 7.11
CA GLY A 47 -12.25 -12.03 8.30
C GLY A 47 -12.37 -10.66 8.98
N VAL A 48 -13.07 -9.73 8.35
CA VAL A 48 -13.40 -8.41 8.92
C VAL A 48 -14.84 -8.42 9.37
N ARG A 49 -15.08 -8.04 10.62
CA ARG A 49 -16.44 -7.95 11.15
C ARG A 49 -16.92 -6.50 11.04
N LEU A 50 -18.10 -6.31 10.46
CA LEU A 50 -18.73 -5.00 10.40
C LEU A 50 -19.48 -4.73 11.71
N VAL A 51 -19.21 -3.57 12.31
CA VAL A 51 -19.81 -3.15 13.59
C VAL A 51 -20.99 -2.21 13.33
N ASP A 52 -20.80 -1.22 12.48
CA ASP A 52 -21.84 -0.27 12.09
C ASP A 52 -21.59 0.28 10.69
N VAL A 53 -22.66 0.69 10.01
CA VAL A 53 -22.66 1.33 8.70
C VAL A 53 -23.61 2.52 8.72
N LYS A 54 -23.17 3.61 8.09
CA LYS A 54 -23.94 4.80 7.76
C LYS A 54 -23.64 5.19 6.32
N ASP A 55 -24.33 6.22 5.84
CA ASP A 55 -24.20 6.70 4.46
C ASP A 55 -22.80 7.24 4.16
N ASP A 56 -22.08 7.73 5.17
CA ASP A 56 -20.80 8.43 5.06
C ASP A 56 -19.64 7.78 5.81
N TRP A 57 -19.90 6.80 6.68
CA TRP A 57 -18.87 6.08 7.41
C TRP A 57 -19.29 4.67 7.80
N LEU A 58 -18.30 3.84 8.10
CA LEU A 58 -18.49 2.50 8.63
C LEU A 58 -17.44 2.24 9.71
N VAL A 59 -17.76 1.32 10.61
CA VAL A 59 -16.85 0.85 11.66
C VAL A 59 -16.67 -0.65 11.50
N VAL A 60 -15.41 -1.06 11.48
CA VAL A 60 -15.01 -2.47 11.44
C VAL A 60 -14.30 -2.88 12.71
N ASP A 61 -14.54 -4.11 13.11
CA ASP A 61 -13.82 -4.83 14.16
C ASP A 61 -12.75 -5.68 13.46
N LYS A 62 -11.50 -5.26 13.65
CA LYS A 62 -10.31 -5.86 13.06
C LYS A 62 -9.70 -6.80 14.09
N GLU A 63 -9.58 -8.08 13.78
CA GLU A 63 -8.88 -9.03 14.66
C GLU A 63 -7.40 -8.67 14.83
N ALA A 64 -6.83 -9.08 15.97
CA ALA A 64 -5.39 -9.07 16.19
C ALA A 64 -4.69 -9.97 15.14
N GLY A 65 -3.52 -9.54 14.69
CA GLY A 65 -2.76 -10.14 13.59
C GLY A 65 -3.23 -9.71 12.19
N LEU A 66 -4.40 -9.09 12.03
CA LEU A 66 -4.86 -8.61 10.72
C LEU A 66 -4.27 -7.20 10.42
N PRO A 67 -3.53 -7.01 9.32
CA PRO A 67 -3.02 -5.68 8.96
C PRO A 67 -4.13 -4.74 8.50
N SER A 68 -3.98 -3.45 8.82
CA SER A 68 -4.94 -2.41 8.39
C SER A 68 -4.83 -2.15 6.88
N VAL A 69 -3.60 -1.94 6.38
CA VAL A 69 -3.32 -1.55 4.99
C VAL A 69 -2.33 -2.50 4.33
N VAL A 70 -2.37 -2.53 3.01
CA VAL A 70 -1.36 -3.21 2.16
C VAL A 70 -0.03 -2.46 2.20
N LEU A 71 1.08 -3.19 2.30
CA LEU A 71 2.45 -2.65 2.24
C LEU A 71 3.19 -3.00 0.95
N ASN A 72 2.70 -4.01 0.22
CA ASN A 72 3.21 -4.38 -1.09
C ASN A 72 2.10 -4.80 -2.05
N PRO A 73 2.39 -4.84 -3.37
CA PRO A 73 1.34 -5.02 -4.35
C PRO A 73 0.61 -6.36 -4.36
N GLU A 74 1.22 -7.40 -3.80
CA GLU A 74 0.68 -8.76 -3.84
C GLU A 74 -0.09 -9.12 -2.57
N GLU A 75 -0.02 -8.27 -1.53
CA GLU A 75 -0.79 -8.46 -0.31
C GLU A 75 -2.30 -8.35 -0.56
N ASN A 76 -3.02 -9.40 -0.13
CA ASN A 76 -4.46 -9.51 -0.29
C ASN A 76 -5.21 -9.86 1.01
N LYS A 77 -4.55 -9.82 2.18
CA LYS A 77 -5.12 -10.19 3.48
C LYS A 77 -5.03 -9.04 4.49
N THR A 78 -5.68 -7.93 4.16
CA THR A 78 -5.74 -6.72 5.02
C THR A 78 -7.16 -6.18 5.07
N VAL A 79 -7.45 -5.30 6.03
CA VAL A 79 -8.74 -4.59 6.08
C VAL A 79 -8.98 -3.79 4.80
N ALA A 80 -7.95 -3.13 4.26
CA ALA A 80 -8.04 -2.39 3.01
C ALA A 80 -8.44 -3.28 1.80
N ASN A 81 -8.00 -4.54 1.76
CA ASN A 81 -8.42 -5.49 0.72
C ASN A 81 -9.90 -5.86 0.84
N TRP A 82 -10.40 -6.02 2.07
CA TRP A 82 -11.80 -6.29 2.34
C TRP A 82 -12.70 -5.11 1.98
N LEU A 83 -12.28 -3.89 2.34
CA LEU A 83 -12.97 -2.66 1.95
C LEU A 83 -13.02 -2.51 0.44
N ALA A 84 -11.90 -2.76 -0.27
CA ALA A 84 -11.88 -2.71 -1.73
C ALA A 84 -12.82 -3.71 -2.42
N ALA A 85 -13.18 -4.82 -1.76
CA ALA A 85 -14.17 -5.78 -2.26
C ALA A 85 -15.60 -5.43 -1.85
N THR A 86 -15.81 -5.03 -0.60
CA THR A 86 -17.14 -4.93 0.01
C THR A 86 -17.74 -3.52 -0.11
N PHE A 87 -16.88 -2.50 -0.05
CA PHE A 87 -17.22 -1.08 -0.13
C PHE A 87 -16.25 -0.38 -1.10
N PRO A 88 -16.29 -0.69 -2.41
CA PRO A 88 -15.31 -0.20 -3.38
C PRO A 88 -15.24 1.34 -3.46
N GLU A 89 -16.32 2.04 -3.11
CA GLU A 89 -16.39 3.49 -2.97
C GLU A 89 -15.40 4.04 -1.92
N CYS A 90 -15.10 3.29 -0.85
CA CYS A 90 -14.14 3.68 0.18
C CYS A 90 -12.73 3.81 -0.40
N VAL A 91 -12.39 3.09 -1.48
CA VAL A 91 -11.07 3.17 -2.13
C VAL A 91 -10.75 4.58 -2.62
N LEU A 92 -11.79 5.35 -2.95
CA LEU A 92 -11.66 6.73 -3.43
C LEU A 92 -11.68 7.77 -2.31
N ALA A 93 -11.98 7.36 -1.06
CA ALA A 93 -12.10 8.28 0.07
C ALA A 93 -10.76 8.68 0.71
N SER A 94 -9.67 7.94 0.43
CA SER A 94 -8.33 8.24 0.95
C SER A 94 -7.46 8.99 -0.07
N ILE A 95 -6.56 9.84 0.43
CA ILE A 95 -5.49 10.45 -0.40
C ILE A 95 -4.56 9.36 -0.94
N SER A 96 -4.21 8.40 -0.09
CA SER A 96 -3.43 7.22 -0.45
C SER A 96 -4.38 6.09 -0.84
N PRO A 97 -4.35 5.58 -2.09
CA PRO A 97 -5.25 4.49 -2.48
C PRO A 97 -5.01 3.19 -1.70
N TRP A 98 -3.87 3.07 -1.01
CA TRP A 98 -3.47 1.95 -0.16
C TRP A 98 -4.33 1.82 1.10
N GLU A 99 -4.94 2.93 1.54
CA GLU A 99 -5.68 3.02 2.79
C GLU A 99 -7.16 2.64 2.64
N ALA A 100 -7.68 2.62 1.42
CA ALA A 100 -9.05 2.23 1.10
C ALA A 100 -10.14 2.85 2.00
N GLY A 101 -10.01 4.13 2.33
CA GLY A 101 -10.97 4.87 3.17
C GLY A 101 -10.69 4.78 4.67
N LEU A 102 -9.63 4.07 5.10
CA LEU A 102 -9.22 4.06 6.49
C LEU A 102 -8.75 5.45 6.94
N VAL A 103 -9.42 5.97 7.97
CA VAL A 103 -9.10 7.26 8.60
C VAL A 103 -7.96 7.16 9.62
N HIS A 104 -7.70 5.96 10.13
CA HIS A 104 -6.56 5.64 10.99
C HIS A 104 -6.17 4.16 10.84
N ARG A 105 -5.01 3.79 11.36
CA ARG A 105 -4.52 2.40 11.38
C ARG A 105 -4.46 1.89 12.81
N LEU A 106 -4.68 0.60 12.97
CA LEU A 106 -4.33 -0.14 14.19
C LEU A 106 -3.09 -0.98 13.90
N ASP A 107 -2.23 -1.12 14.91
CA ASP A 107 -1.10 -2.03 14.85
C ASP A 107 -1.60 -3.47 14.68
N ASN A 108 -0.77 -4.33 14.11
CA ASN A 108 -1.18 -5.70 13.80
C ASN A 108 -1.65 -6.43 15.07
N GLU A 109 -0.91 -6.32 16.18
CA GLU A 109 -1.17 -7.04 17.43
C GLU A 109 -2.14 -6.32 18.40
N THR A 110 -2.87 -5.31 17.92
CA THR A 110 -4.04 -4.76 18.64
C THR A 110 -5.26 -5.63 18.37
#